data_AF-A0A0L0FSS3-F1
#
_entry.id   AF-A0A0L0FSS3-F1
#
_cell.length_a   1.000
_cell.length_b   1.000
_cell.length_c   1.000
_cell.angle_alpha   90.00
_cell.angle_beta   90.00
_cell.angle_gamma   90.00
#
_symmetry.space_group_name_H-M   'P 1'
#
loop_
_entity.id
_entity.type
_entity.pdbx_description
1 polymer ?
#
loop_
_entity_poly.entity_id
_entity_poly.type
_entity_poly.pdbx_seq_one_letter_code
_entity_poly.pdbx_strand_id
1 'polypeptide(L)'
;MGISSLLKSGTFFRSKSHNDSANTGIKDMHSSATNDTHQQSASRCPVAHLNKMEKGSTDTVVASPESTANETSDQTQSVSADAPPYISSTKNKSNCTDLVAQVQARSRSQVGSQRPQMTMDRTSTSYLLQEIGGKEAMVKMVTRFYEHAFKDKLLDTFIMNHNDPHGERLGLWLADKMGDIGVWSNHRPTYARQMAHHRSWYSHKRAAEDMGNSFQLKDCVVWMRLMFWSARQEGLMENVHFREWFIFAITLAIRVYEYTAPPHTRACADWSLKQENIRLYQQNGYSMPDLDQFQNRR
;
A
#
# COMPACT_ATOMS: atom_id res chain seq x y z
N MET A 1 -44.21 16.43 51.05
CA MET A 1 -42.90 16.89 50.52
C MET A 1 -43.12 17.08 49.02
N GLY A 2 -43.03 18.23 48.36
CA GLY A 2 -42.41 19.52 48.64
C GLY A 2 -41.96 20.11 47.29
N ILE A 3 -42.89 20.78 46.61
CA ILE A 3 -42.73 21.90 45.64
C ILE A 3 -41.33 22.53 45.49
N SER A 4 -40.84 22.70 44.25
CA SER A 4 -40.64 24.03 43.60
C SER A 4 -39.55 24.04 42.51
N SER A 5 -39.94 24.67 41.39
CA SER A 5 -39.09 25.25 40.34
C SER A 5 -38.11 26.30 40.85
N LEU A 6 -37.03 26.60 40.11
CA LEU A 6 -36.76 27.98 39.67
C LEU A 6 -35.61 28.09 38.64
N LEU A 7 -35.95 28.77 37.55
CA LEU A 7 -35.11 29.41 36.55
C LEU A 7 -34.11 30.41 37.16
N LYS A 8 -33.01 30.71 36.44
CA LYS A 8 -32.54 32.10 36.25
C LYS A 8 -31.62 32.26 35.04
N SER A 9 -32.13 33.07 34.11
CA SER A 9 -31.46 33.69 32.97
C SER A 9 -30.42 34.74 33.43
N GLY A 10 -29.46 35.05 32.55
CA GLY A 10 -28.53 36.17 32.73
C GLY A 10 -27.97 36.69 31.39
N THR A 11 -28.67 37.66 30.81
CA THR A 11 -28.26 38.56 29.73
C THR A 11 -27.38 39.71 30.24
N PHE A 12 -26.30 40.09 29.53
CA PHE A 12 -25.66 41.43 29.42
C PHE A 12 -24.34 41.24 28.63
N PHE A 13 -23.83 42.08 27.72
CA PHE A 13 -23.91 43.53 27.48
C PHE A 13 -23.67 43.83 25.98
N ARG A 14 -24.34 44.87 25.47
CA ARG A 14 -24.08 45.54 24.19
C ARG A 14 -23.25 46.81 24.45
N SER A 15 -22.20 47.05 23.68
CA SER A 15 -21.56 48.38 23.59
C SER A 15 -21.05 48.64 22.17
N LYS A 16 -21.33 49.86 21.69
CA LYS A 16 -20.93 50.49 20.42
C LYS A 16 -19.93 51.59 20.76
N SER A 17 -18.90 51.79 19.93
CA SER A 17 -18.36 53.10 19.46
C SER A 17 -17.07 52.84 18.67
N HIS A 18 -17.02 53.09 17.35
CA HIS A 18 -16.73 54.34 16.62
C HIS A 18 -15.23 54.60 16.34
N ASN A 19 -15.01 55.17 15.14
CA ASN A 19 -13.82 55.83 14.58
C ASN A 19 -12.70 54.93 14.03
N ASP A 20 -11.95 55.30 13.00
CA ASP A 20 -12.11 56.18 11.83
C ASP A 20 -10.79 56.05 11.05
N SER A 21 -10.84 56.33 9.75
CA SER A 21 -9.74 56.89 8.95
C SER A 21 -8.58 56.01 8.42
N ALA A 22 -8.45 56.15 7.09
CA ALA A 22 -7.23 56.45 6.33
C ALA A 22 -6.20 55.33 6.11
N ASN A 23 -6.05 54.83 4.87
CA ASN A 23 -5.24 55.41 3.78
C ASN A 23 -3.79 54.90 3.81
N THR A 24 -3.38 54.18 2.76
CA THR A 24 -2.19 54.43 1.92
C THR A 24 -1.56 53.13 1.39
N GLY A 25 -1.33 53.09 0.07
CA GLY A 25 -0.08 52.55 -0.46
C GLY A 25 -0.09 51.17 -1.12
N ILE A 26 -0.79 51.01 -2.25
CA ILE A 26 -0.36 50.05 -3.27
C ILE A 26 0.76 50.72 -4.07
N LYS A 27 2.00 50.26 -3.87
CA LYS A 27 3.13 50.57 -4.74
C LYS A 27 3.27 49.45 -5.76
N ASP A 28 3.08 49.84 -7.02
CA ASP A 28 3.67 49.16 -8.17
C ASP A 28 5.20 49.12 -8.02
N MET A 29 5.78 47.95 -8.27
CA MET A 29 7.17 47.84 -8.75
C MET A 29 7.24 46.79 -9.85
N HIS A 30 7.14 47.29 -11.08
CA HIS A 30 7.88 46.78 -12.21
C HIS A 30 9.38 46.81 -11.88
N SER A 31 10.10 45.71 -12.09
CA SER A 31 11.46 45.80 -12.65
C SER A 31 11.91 44.49 -13.29
N SER A 32 12.11 44.60 -14.60
CA SER A 32 13.32 44.19 -15.33
C SER A 32 13.74 42.72 -15.27
N ALA A 33 13.34 42.01 -16.33
CA ALA A 33 14.05 40.84 -16.83
C ALA A 33 15.31 41.30 -17.58
N THR A 34 16.48 40.82 -17.15
CA THR A 34 17.70 40.78 -17.96
C THR A 34 18.04 39.32 -18.21
N ASN A 35 18.14 38.98 -19.50
CA ASN A 35 18.72 37.74 -19.99
C ASN A 35 20.18 37.65 -19.57
N ASP A 36 20.61 36.49 -19.10
CA ASP A 36 22.01 36.10 -19.25
C ASP A 36 22.15 34.62 -19.60
N THR A 37 22.88 34.43 -20.68
CA THR A 37 23.18 33.17 -21.36
C THR A 37 24.50 32.67 -20.83
N HIS A 38 24.54 31.51 -20.15
CA HIS A 38 25.79 30.80 -19.91
C HIS A 38 25.66 29.32 -20.26
N GLN A 39 26.31 28.98 -21.37
CA GLN A 39 26.82 27.65 -21.70
C GLN A 39 27.73 27.17 -20.56
N GLN A 40 27.49 25.96 -20.04
CA GLN A 40 28.56 25.16 -19.42
C GLN A 40 28.44 23.69 -19.84
N SER A 41 29.34 23.38 -20.78
CA SER A 41 30.06 22.14 -21.04
C SER A 41 29.92 20.98 -20.04
N ALA A 42 29.63 19.82 -20.63
CA ALA A 42 29.74 18.48 -20.05
C ALA A 42 31.16 18.20 -19.54
N SER A 43 31.29 17.79 -18.28
CA SER A 43 32.52 17.24 -17.72
C SER A 43 32.29 15.79 -17.32
N ARG A 44 33.04 14.89 -17.97
CA ARG A 44 33.06 13.44 -17.75
C ARG A 44 33.81 13.14 -16.46
N CYS A 45 33.19 12.43 -15.53
CA CYS A 45 33.91 11.78 -14.43
C CYS A 45 34.53 10.45 -14.91
N PRO A 46 35.81 10.16 -14.59
CA PRO A 46 36.45 8.90 -14.93
C PRO A 46 36.04 7.79 -13.94
N VAL A 47 35.81 6.60 -14.49
CA VAL A 47 35.58 5.35 -13.77
C VAL A 47 36.92 4.89 -13.17
N ALA A 48 37.02 4.87 -11.85
CA ALA A 48 38.16 4.28 -11.15
C ALA A 48 38.02 2.75 -11.12
N HIS A 49 38.98 2.10 -11.78
CA HIS A 49 39.34 0.70 -11.61
C HIS A 49 39.78 0.44 -10.16
N LEU A 50 39.19 -0.55 -9.50
CA LEU A 50 39.78 -1.15 -8.29
C LEU A 50 39.95 -2.66 -8.50
N ASN A 51 41.22 -3.04 -8.49
CA ASN A 51 41.73 -4.39 -8.62
C ASN A 51 41.50 -5.20 -7.34
N LYS A 52 41.06 -6.44 -7.53
CA LYS A 52 41.73 -7.69 -7.15
C LYS A 52 42.65 -7.62 -5.91
N MET A 53 42.23 -8.27 -4.83
CA MET A 53 43.16 -8.88 -3.87
C MET A 53 42.81 -10.37 -3.69
N GLU A 54 43.83 -11.19 -3.92
CA GLU A 54 43.87 -12.63 -3.76
C GLU A 54 44.24 -13.04 -2.32
N LYS A 55 43.63 -14.14 -1.88
CA LYS A 55 44.18 -15.33 -1.19
C LYS A 55 45.17 -15.19 -0.01
N GLY A 56 44.83 -15.97 1.02
CA GLY A 56 45.74 -16.72 1.90
C GLY A 56 45.32 -16.59 3.38
N SER A 57 45.42 -17.59 4.26
CA SER A 57 45.76 -19.01 4.21
C SER A 57 45.58 -19.56 5.64
N THR A 58 45.13 -20.82 5.74
CA THR A 58 45.45 -21.86 6.75
C THR A 58 45.23 -21.66 8.26
N ASP A 59 44.38 -22.57 8.76
CA ASP A 59 44.54 -23.50 9.89
C ASP A 59 44.70 -23.01 11.34
N THR A 60 43.88 -23.54 12.24
CA THR A 60 44.33 -24.54 13.25
C THR A 60 43.13 -25.16 13.99
N VAL A 61 43.20 -26.48 14.09
CA VAL A 61 42.34 -27.46 14.77
C VAL A 61 42.61 -27.47 16.28
N VAL A 62 41.56 -27.53 17.12
CA VAL A 62 41.61 -28.23 18.42
C VAL A 62 40.28 -28.93 18.65
N ALA A 63 40.37 -30.21 19.00
CA ALA A 63 39.28 -31.16 19.18
C ALA A 63 38.95 -31.43 20.66
N SER A 64 37.69 -31.88 20.85
CA SER A 64 37.20 -32.86 21.85
C SER A 64 37.03 -32.44 23.33
N PRO A 65 36.21 -33.15 24.15
CA PRO A 65 35.52 -34.43 23.87
C PRO A 65 34.01 -34.53 24.21
N GLU A 66 33.41 -35.56 23.59
CA GLU A 66 32.42 -36.54 24.05
C GLU A 66 31.59 -36.31 25.33
N SER A 67 30.29 -36.56 25.20
CA SER A 67 29.51 -37.31 26.20
C SER A 67 28.34 -38.03 25.54
N THR A 68 28.23 -39.30 25.89
CA THR A 68 27.44 -40.40 25.36
C THR A 68 26.04 -40.56 25.97
N ALA A 69 25.22 -41.31 25.23
CA ALA A 69 24.09 -42.16 25.65
C ALA A 69 22.70 -41.48 25.91
N ASN A 70 21.68 -41.86 25.13
CA ASN A 70 20.94 -43.09 25.44
C ASN A 70 19.98 -43.54 24.33
N GLU A 71 19.85 -44.86 24.25
CA GLU A 71 19.05 -45.66 23.34
C GLU A 71 17.55 -45.69 23.68
N THR A 72 16.74 -45.65 22.62
CA THR A 72 15.66 -46.57 22.22
C THR A 72 14.79 -47.30 23.27
N SER A 73 13.48 -46.99 23.26
CA SER A 73 12.36 -47.96 23.34
C SER A 73 11.10 -47.24 22.82
N ASP A 74 10.64 -47.48 21.59
CA ASP A 74 9.71 -48.53 21.18
C ASP A 74 8.43 -48.62 22.04
N GLN A 75 7.33 -48.06 21.50
CA GLN A 75 5.96 -48.51 21.78
C GLN A 75 5.01 -48.00 20.69
N THR A 76 4.77 -48.88 19.72
CA THR A 76 3.59 -48.92 18.86
C THR A 76 2.30 -48.95 19.66
N GLN A 77 1.42 -47.97 19.45
CA GLN A 77 -0.01 -48.12 19.70
C GLN A 77 -0.81 -47.72 18.46
N SER A 78 -1.36 -48.74 17.82
CA SER A 78 -2.38 -48.67 16.79
C SER A 78 -3.72 -48.28 17.42
N VAL A 79 -4.23 -47.10 17.08
CA VAL A 79 -5.64 -46.74 17.30
C VAL A 79 -6.31 -46.53 15.96
N SER A 80 -7.12 -47.53 15.62
CA SER A 80 -8.17 -47.52 14.62
C SER A 80 -9.18 -46.41 14.91
N ALA A 81 -9.41 -45.53 13.94
CA ALA A 81 -10.58 -44.66 13.94
C ALA A 81 -11.12 -44.53 12.52
N ASP A 82 -12.36 -44.99 12.38
CA ASP A 82 -13.14 -45.10 11.16
C ASP A 82 -13.27 -43.79 10.38
N ALA A 83 -12.93 -43.84 9.10
CA ALA A 83 -13.23 -42.79 8.14
C ALA A 83 -14.67 -42.98 7.58
N PRO A 84 -15.52 -41.94 7.56
CA PRO A 84 -16.83 -42.01 6.91
C PRO A 84 -16.72 -41.99 5.37
N PRO A 85 -17.71 -42.53 4.66
CA PRO A 85 -17.59 -42.92 3.26
C PRO A 85 -17.56 -41.73 2.29
N TYR A 86 -16.68 -41.87 1.31
CA TYR A 86 -16.51 -41.06 0.12
C TYR A 86 -17.77 -41.12 -0.75
N ILE A 87 -18.56 -40.04 -0.81
CA ILE A 87 -19.67 -39.92 -1.76
C ILE A 87 -19.10 -39.62 -3.15
N SER A 88 -19.17 -40.63 -3.99
CA SER A 88 -19.03 -40.57 -5.45
C SER A 88 -20.04 -39.57 -6.04
N SER A 89 -19.57 -38.39 -6.44
CA SER A 89 -20.35 -37.47 -7.26
C SER A 89 -20.01 -37.68 -8.73
N THR A 90 -21.05 -38.07 -9.47
CA THR A 90 -21.02 -38.44 -10.88
C THR A 90 -20.87 -37.21 -11.78
N LYS A 91 -20.18 -37.44 -12.89
CA LYS A 91 -19.90 -36.52 -13.99
C LYS A 91 -21.14 -35.74 -14.43
N ASN A 92 -21.03 -34.41 -14.43
CA ASN A 92 -21.84 -33.56 -15.30
C ASN A 92 -20.95 -32.53 -16.00
N LYS A 93 -20.40 -32.94 -17.16
CA LYS A 93 -19.79 -32.03 -18.13
C LYS A 93 -20.91 -31.44 -18.98
N SER A 94 -21.35 -30.23 -18.65
CA SER A 94 -22.26 -29.47 -19.50
C SER A 94 -22.11 -27.96 -19.23
N ASN A 95 -21.60 -27.27 -20.24
CA ASN A 95 -21.82 -25.85 -20.58
C ASN A 95 -21.35 -24.78 -19.60
N CYS A 96 -20.05 -24.48 -19.60
CA CYS A 96 -19.47 -23.28 -18.96
C CYS A 96 -19.22 -22.11 -19.94
N THR A 97 -19.40 -22.31 -21.25
CA THR A 97 -19.14 -21.28 -22.27
C THR A 97 -20.36 -20.39 -22.58
N ASP A 98 -21.58 -20.83 -22.28
CA ASP A 98 -22.81 -20.07 -22.61
C ASP A 98 -23.24 -19.04 -21.55
N LEU A 99 -22.81 -19.20 -20.30
CA LEU A 99 -23.16 -18.25 -19.21
C LEU A 99 -22.36 -16.94 -19.29
N VAL A 100 -21.15 -16.97 -19.83
CA VAL A 100 -20.32 -15.75 -19.99
C VAL A 100 -20.86 -14.86 -21.11
N ALA A 101 -21.40 -15.45 -22.18
CA ALA A 101 -22.01 -14.70 -23.29
C ALA A 101 -23.36 -14.05 -22.89
N GLN A 102 -24.17 -14.71 -22.06
CA GLN A 102 -25.46 -14.15 -21.62
C GLN A 102 -25.32 -13.01 -20.59
N VAL A 103 -24.28 -13.02 -19.76
CA VAL A 103 -24.01 -11.90 -18.82
C VAL A 103 -23.50 -10.66 -19.57
N GLN A 104 -22.73 -10.83 -20.65
CA GLN A 104 -22.26 -9.72 -21.48
C GLN A 104 -23.36 -9.12 -22.37
N ALA A 105 -24.33 -9.91 -22.83
CA ALA A 105 -25.43 -9.42 -23.66
C ALA A 105 -26.52 -8.66 -22.87
N ARG A 106 -26.78 -9.02 -21.60
CA ARG A 106 -27.77 -8.33 -20.75
C ARG A 106 -27.31 -6.99 -20.18
N SER A 107 -26.02 -6.65 -20.29
CA SER A 107 -25.46 -5.39 -19.79
C SER A 107 -25.58 -4.21 -20.76
N ARG A 108 -26.16 -4.42 -21.96
CA ARG A 108 -26.27 -3.39 -23.03
C ARG A 108 -27.62 -2.70 -23.14
N SER A 109 -28.62 -3.10 -22.37
CA SER A 109 -29.96 -2.50 -22.46
C SER A 109 -30.37 -1.92 -21.10
N GLN A 110 -30.46 -0.58 -21.07
CA GLN A 110 -31.16 0.23 -20.07
C GLN A 110 -30.64 0.15 -18.62
N VAL A 111 -29.74 1.07 -18.26
CA VAL A 111 -29.99 2.10 -17.24
C VAL A 111 -29.16 3.32 -17.63
N GLY A 112 -29.78 4.50 -17.67
CA GLY A 112 -29.07 5.77 -17.79
C GLY A 112 -28.06 5.88 -16.65
N SER A 113 -26.80 5.56 -16.94
CA SER A 113 -25.69 5.65 -16.02
C SER A 113 -25.33 7.11 -15.84
N GLN A 114 -26.10 7.81 -15.00
CA GLN A 114 -25.56 8.93 -14.27
C GLN A 114 -24.51 8.35 -13.33
N ARG A 115 -23.30 8.10 -13.84
CA ARG A 115 -22.13 7.99 -12.97
C ARG A 115 -22.10 9.29 -12.18
N PRO A 116 -22.17 9.26 -10.84
CA PRO A 116 -21.91 10.44 -10.05
C PRO A 116 -20.51 10.91 -10.44
N GLN A 117 -20.43 12.04 -11.15
CA GLN A 117 -19.16 12.71 -11.29
C GLN A 117 -18.84 13.26 -9.92
N MET A 118 -18.05 12.51 -9.13
CA MET A 118 -17.35 13.09 -7.99
C MET A 118 -16.31 14.05 -8.57
N THR A 119 -16.73 15.30 -8.82
CA THR A 119 -15.80 16.43 -8.92
C THR A 119 -15.26 16.65 -7.51
N MET A 120 -14.24 15.89 -7.12
CA MET A 120 -13.49 16.14 -5.89
C MET A 120 -12.74 17.46 -6.08
N ASP A 121 -13.30 18.55 -5.57
CA ASP A 121 -12.54 19.77 -5.36
C ASP A 121 -11.33 19.45 -4.48
N ARG A 122 -10.13 19.97 -4.77
CA ARG A 122 -8.93 19.69 -3.96
C ARG A 122 -9.09 20.15 -2.51
N THR A 123 -9.90 21.20 -2.30
CA THR A 123 -10.31 21.64 -0.97
C THR A 123 -10.98 20.50 -0.20
N SER A 124 -11.71 19.60 -0.89
CA SER A 124 -12.42 18.49 -0.28
C SER A 124 -11.52 17.35 0.20
N THR A 125 -10.36 17.11 -0.42
CA THR A 125 -9.47 16.01 0.01
C THR A 125 -8.62 16.35 1.23
N SER A 126 -8.29 17.64 1.42
CA SER A 126 -7.55 18.08 2.62
C SER A 126 -8.42 17.99 3.87
N TYR A 127 -9.70 18.41 3.78
CA TYR A 127 -10.67 18.17 4.86
C TYR A 127 -10.83 16.68 5.16
N LEU A 128 -10.94 15.85 4.12
CA LEU A 128 -11.03 14.40 4.28
C LEU A 128 -9.81 13.79 4.99
N LEU A 129 -8.60 14.31 4.73
CA LEU A 129 -7.40 13.90 5.46
C LEU A 129 -7.51 14.23 6.95
N GLN A 130 -8.00 15.42 7.30
CA GLN A 130 -8.20 15.79 8.70
C GLN A 130 -9.25 14.91 9.38
N GLU A 131 -10.35 14.59 8.69
CA GLU A 131 -11.43 13.74 9.23
C GLU A 131 -10.94 12.33 9.62
N ILE A 132 -9.99 11.76 8.89
CA ILE A 132 -9.46 10.43 9.17
C ILE A 132 -8.28 10.43 10.18
N GLY A 133 -7.94 11.58 10.76
CA GLY A 133 -6.85 11.70 11.73
C GLY A 133 -5.50 12.15 11.15
N GLY A 134 -5.52 12.84 10.01
CA GLY A 134 -4.34 13.53 9.47
C GLY A 134 -3.29 12.62 8.84
N LYS A 135 -2.09 13.17 8.62
CA LYS A 135 -0.94 12.44 8.08
C LYS A 135 -0.48 11.32 9.00
N GLU A 136 -0.68 11.45 10.31
CA GLU A 136 -0.33 10.46 11.30
C GLU A 136 -1.12 9.16 11.09
N ALA A 137 -2.42 9.27 10.78
CA ALA A 137 -3.25 8.13 10.40
C ALA A 137 -2.76 7.43 9.12
N MET A 138 -2.30 8.21 8.13
CA MET A 138 -1.69 7.68 6.90
C MET A 138 -0.41 6.90 7.18
N VAL A 139 0.51 7.49 7.96
CA VAL A 139 1.76 6.82 8.34
C VAL A 139 1.47 5.54 9.11
N LYS A 140 0.50 5.55 10.03
CA LYS A 140 0.10 4.36 10.79
C LYS A 140 -0.44 3.25 9.87
N MET A 141 -1.35 3.58 8.95
CA MET A 141 -1.87 2.64 7.96
C MET A 141 -0.76 2.03 7.10
N VAL A 142 0.15 2.85 6.60
CA VAL A 142 1.19 2.34 5.70
C VAL A 142 2.26 1.55 6.46
N THR A 143 2.55 1.91 7.72
CA THR A 143 3.38 1.08 8.60
C THR A 143 2.75 -0.30 8.80
N ARG A 144 1.44 -0.37 9.07
CA ARG A 144 0.70 -1.65 9.12
C ARG A 144 0.79 -2.44 7.82
N PHE A 145 0.76 -1.77 6.67
CA PHE A 145 0.95 -2.41 5.38
C PHE A 145 2.32 -3.07 5.27
N TYR A 146 3.39 -2.37 5.64
CA TYR A 146 4.73 -2.96 5.58
C TYR A 146 4.92 -4.10 6.59
N GLU A 147 4.30 -4.06 7.77
CA GLU A 147 4.27 -5.19 8.68
C GLU A 147 3.67 -6.47 8.05
N HIS A 148 2.67 -6.32 7.17
CA HIS A 148 2.14 -7.44 6.39
C HIS A 148 3.06 -7.80 5.22
N ALA A 149 3.58 -6.81 4.51
CA ALA A 149 4.45 -7.03 3.36
C ALA A 149 5.77 -7.74 3.73
N PHE A 150 6.31 -7.49 4.93
CA PHE A 150 7.49 -8.19 5.44
C PHE A 150 7.23 -9.67 5.76
N LYS A 151 5.96 -10.05 5.96
CA LYS A 151 5.55 -11.44 6.19
C LYS A 151 5.16 -12.15 4.89
N ASP A 152 4.65 -11.40 3.91
CA ASP A 152 4.23 -11.93 2.62
C ASP A 152 5.41 -12.48 1.83
N LYS A 153 5.31 -13.75 1.41
CA LYS A 153 6.40 -14.44 0.71
C LYS A 153 6.79 -13.80 -0.62
N LEU A 154 5.86 -13.13 -1.30
CA LEU A 154 6.12 -12.47 -2.59
C LEU A 154 6.65 -11.06 -2.35
N LEU A 155 5.94 -10.24 -1.58
CA LEU A 155 6.31 -8.84 -1.39
C LEU A 155 7.64 -8.66 -0.64
N ASP A 156 7.97 -9.55 0.31
CA ASP A 156 9.23 -9.44 1.05
C ASP A 156 10.46 -9.50 0.13
N THR A 157 10.35 -10.22 -1.00
CA THR A 157 11.44 -10.32 -1.96
C THR A 157 11.81 -8.97 -2.59
N PHE A 158 10.88 -8.00 -2.62
CA PHE A 158 11.10 -6.65 -3.13
C PHE A 158 11.63 -5.68 -2.05
N ILE A 159 11.74 -6.12 -0.80
CA ILE A 159 12.07 -5.29 0.36
C ILE A 159 13.47 -5.68 0.87
N MET A 160 14.48 -4.89 0.50
CA MET A 160 15.88 -5.17 0.86
C MET A 160 16.16 -5.05 2.36
N ASN A 161 15.61 -4.03 3.02
CA ASN A 161 15.87 -3.73 4.43
C ASN A 161 14.56 -3.41 5.15
N HIS A 162 14.25 -4.14 6.21
CA HIS A 162 13.04 -3.92 7.02
C HIS A 162 13.15 -2.69 7.93
N ASN A 163 14.37 -2.23 8.21
CA ASN A 163 14.63 -1.07 9.07
C ASN A 163 14.51 0.27 8.34
N ASP A 164 14.37 0.25 7.01
CA ASP A 164 14.12 1.48 6.26
C ASP A 164 12.73 2.03 6.66
N PRO A 165 12.55 3.37 6.76
CA PRO A 165 11.27 3.98 7.15
C PRO A 165 10.25 3.95 6.01
N HIS A 166 9.89 2.76 5.53
CA HIS A 166 8.99 2.57 4.39
C HIS A 166 7.59 3.11 4.66
N GLY A 167 7.07 2.83 5.87
CA GLY A 167 5.77 3.30 6.35
C GLY A 167 5.64 4.82 6.30
N GLU A 168 6.62 5.51 6.89
CA GLU A 168 6.68 6.97 6.91
C GLU A 168 6.75 7.56 5.50
N ARG A 169 7.66 7.10 4.65
CA ARG A 169 7.83 7.67 3.30
C ARG A 169 6.57 7.56 2.45
N LEU A 170 5.95 6.38 2.41
CA LEU A 170 4.76 6.16 1.60
C LEU A 170 3.50 6.79 2.25
N GLY A 171 3.41 6.82 3.58
CA GLY A 171 2.34 7.52 4.31
C GLY A 171 2.36 9.02 4.08
N LEU A 172 3.53 9.67 4.21
CA LEU A 172 3.68 11.10 3.92
C LEU A 172 3.41 11.42 2.45
N TRP A 173 3.83 10.56 1.51
CA TRP A 173 3.49 10.72 0.10
C TRP A 173 1.96 10.66 -0.13
N LEU A 174 1.24 9.76 0.54
CA LEU A 174 -0.23 9.70 0.44
C LEU A 174 -0.90 10.94 1.04
N ALA A 175 -0.43 11.43 2.19
CA ALA A 175 -0.92 12.67 2.79
C ALA A 175 -0.72 13.88 1.87
N ASP A 176 0.45 13.99 1.22
CA ASP A 176 0.77 15.00 0.20
C ASP A 176 -0.21 14.91 -1.00
N LYS A 177 -0.67 13.70 -1.38
CA LYS A 177 -1.70 13.51 -2.42
C LYS A 177 -3.11 13.88 -1.99
N MET A 178 -3.40 13.94 -0.69
CA MET A 178 -4.68 14.42 -0.18
C MET A 178 -4.72 15.94 0.01
N GLY A 179 -3.59 16.64 -0.12
CA GLY A 179 -3.54 18.10 -0.04
C GLY A 179 -2.75 18.65 1.14
N ASP A 180 -2.02 17.81 1.89
CA ASP A 180 -1.02 18.25 2.86
C ASP A 180 0.29 18.60 2.14
N ILE A 181 0.24 19.63 1.29
CA ILE A 181 1.27 19.92 0.29
C ILE A 181 2.62 20.16 0.97
N GLY A 182 3.64 19.43 0.52
CA GLY A 182 5.03 19.66 0.88
C GLY A 182 5.53 18.81 2.04
N VAL A 183 4.67 18.07 2.76
CA VAL A 183 5.12 17.19 3.85
C VAL A 183 6.12 16.14 3.39
N TRP A 184 5.88 15.60 2.20
CA TRP A 184 6.82 14.69 1.53
C TRP A 184 7.63 15.40 0.45
N SER A 185 6.98 16.15 -0.44
CA SER A 185 7.65 16.70 -1.63
C SER A 185 8.80 17.66 -1.32
N ASN A 186 8.78 18.39 -0.19
CA ASN A 186 9.85 19.32 0.16
C ASN A 186 11.10 18.63 0.75
N HIS A 187 10.94 17.43 1.29
CA HIS A 187 12.00 16.71 2.01
C HIS A 187 12.47 15.45 1.29
N ARG A 188 11.77 15.05 0.22
CA ARG A 188 12.07 13.85 -0.54
C ARG A 188 13.41 14.00 -1.28
N PRO A 189 14.34 13.04 -1.13
CA PRO A 189 15.55 13.02 -1.94
C PRO A 189 15.25 12.97 -3.45
N THR A 190 16.08 13.64 -4.24
CA THR A 190 16.00 13.55 -5.70
C THR A 190 16.07 12.08 -6.13
N TYR A 191 15.20 11.69 -7.06
CA TYR A 191 15.08 10.31 -7.56
C TYR A 191 14.73 9.23 -6.52
N ALA A 192 14.25 9.59 -5.31
CA ALA A 192 13.93 8.61 -4.27
C ALA A 192 13.02 7.46 -4.75
N ARG A 193 12.03 7.76 -5.59
CA ARG A 193 11.13 6.76 -6.18
C ARG A 193 11.86 5.82 -7.12
N GLN A 194 12.63 6.36 -8.06
CA GLN A 194 13.37 5.58 -9.05
C GLN A 194 14.40 4.67 -8.36
N MET A 195 15.13 5.20 -7.37
CA MET A 195 16.11 4.44 -6.60
C MET A 195 15.45 3.33 -5.78
N ALA A 196 14.30 3.61 -5.13
CA ALA A 196 13.56 2.59 -4.40
C ALA A 196 13.09 1.46 -5.32
N HIS A 197 12.50 1.77 -6.48
CA HIS A 197 12.07 0.73 -7.41
C HIS A 197 13.23 -0.05 -8.02
N HIS A 198 14.32 0.62 -8.39
CA HIS A 198 15.51 -0.06 -8.88
C HIS A 198 16.01 -1.07 -7.84
N ARG A 199 16.08 -0.68 -6.56
CA ARG A 199 16.45 -1.60 -5.46
C ARG A 199 15.49 -2.77 -5.33
N SER A 200 14.18 -2.53 -5.44
CA SER A 200 13.18 -3.61 -5.42
C SER A 200 13.33 -4.55 -6.61
N TRP A 201 13.53 -4.03 -7.81
CA TRP A 201 13.63 -4.85 -9.03
C TRP A 201 14.90 -5.70 -9.03
N TYR A 202 16.00 -5.17 -8.51
CA TYR A 202 17.31 -5.84 -8.41
C TYR A 202 17.60 -6.39 -7.01
N SER A 203 16.57 -6.64 -6.21
CA SER A 203 16.73 -7.22 -4.87
C SER A 203 17.31 -8.64 -4.97
N HIS A 204 18.35 -8.93 -4.19
CA HIS A 204 18.98 -10.26 -4.12
C HIS A 204 18.09 -11.32 -3.47
N LYS A 205 16.95 -10.92 -2.89
CA LYS A 205 15.93 -11.85 -2.37
C LYS A 205 15.05 -12.43 -3.47
N ARG A 206 15.08 -11.88 -4.69
CA ARG A 206 14.32 -12.38 -5.84
C ARG A 206 15.07 -13.54 -6.51
N ALA A 207 14.34 -14.42 -7.19
CA ALA A 207 14.94 -15.43 -8.04
C ALA A 207 15.80 -14.78 -9.13
N ALA A 208 16.91 -15.43 -9.51
CA ALA A 208 17.85 -14.88 -10.49
C ALA A 208 17.17 -14.55 -11.83
N GLU A 209 16.23 -15.39 -12.28
CA GLU A 209 15.43 -15.13 -13.50
C GLU A 209 14.42 -13.98 -13.39
N ASP A 210 14.09 -13.53 -12.17
CA ASP A 210 13.13 -12.45 -11.92
C ASP A 210 13.82 -11.11 -11.63
N MET A 211 15.12 -11.10 -11.34
CA MET A 211 15.88 -9.89 -11.06
C MET A 211 15.88 -8.94 -12.27
N GLY A 212 15.59 -7.66 -12.02
CA GLY A 212 15.49 -6.62 -13.05
C GLY A 212 14.10 -6.48 -13.67
N ASN A 213 13.22 -7.49 -13.53
CA ASN A 213 11.84 -7.37 -14.00
C ASN A 213 11.07 -6.35 -13.17
N SER A 214 10.23 -5.54 -13.83
CA SER A 214 9.29 -4.64 -13.15
C SER A 214 8.23 -5.41 -12.37
N PHE A 215 7.44 -4.70 -11.57
CA PHE A 215 6.29 -5.28 -10.88
C PHE A 215 5.30 -5.87 -11.89
N GLN A 216 4.85 -7.09 -11.59
CA GLN A 216 3.90 -7.84 -12.39
C GLN A 216 2.48 -7.72 -11.82
N LEU A 217 1.50 -8.22 -12.56
CA LEU A 217 0.10 -8.17 -12.15
C LEU A 217 -0.13 -8.86 -10.79
N LYS A 218 0.49 -10.03 -10.58
CA LYS A 218 0.40 -10.76 -9.31
C LYS A 218 0.90 -9.90 -8.13
N ASP A 219 2.09 -9.31 -8.27
CA ASP A 219 2.69 -8.42 -7.27
C ASP A 219 1.75 -7.26 -6.92
N CYS A 220 1.17 -6.64 -7.95
CA CYS A 220 0.27 -5.50 -7.79
C CYS A 220 -1.03 -5.90 -7.06
N VAL A 221 -1.59 -7.07 -7.36
CA VAL A 221 -2.82 -7.56 -6.69
C VAL A 221 -2.55 -7.89 -5.21
N VAL A 222 -1.44 -8.54 -4.89
CA VAL A 222 -1.04 -8.80 -3.50
C VAL A 222 -0.85 -7.47 -2.76
N TRP A 223 -0.10 -6.53 -3.35
CA TRP A 223 0.14 -5.20 -2.80
C TRP A 223 -1.18 -4.47 -2.48
N MET A 224 -2.13 -4.44 -3.43
CA MET A 224 -3.43 -3.78 -3.24
C MET A 224 -4.25 -4.44 -2.12
N ARG A 225 -4.31 -5.78 -2.09
CA ARG A 225 -5.05 -6.53 -1.04
C ARG A 225 -4.54 -6.20 0.35
N LEU A 226 -3.22 -6.21 0.53
CA LEU A 226 -2.60 -5.91 1.82
C LEU A 226 -2.77 -4.44 2.20
N MET A 227 -2.64 -3.50 1.25
CA MET A 227 -2.90 -2.08 1.50
C MET A 227 -4.33 -1.81 1.99
N PHE A 228 -5.34 -2.38 1.31
CA PHE A 228 -6.72 -2.22 1.75
C PHE A 228 -7.02 -2.92 3.07
N TRP A 229 -6.36 -4.04 3.36
CA TRP A 229 -6.48 -4.70 4.66
C TRP A 229 -5.92 -3.83 5.78
N SER A 230 -4.74 -3.25 5.61
CA SER A 230 -4.15 -2.31 6.57
C SER A 230 -5.03 -1.08 6.80
N ALA A 231 -5.60 -0.52 5.74
CA ALA A 231 -6.55 0.60 5.86
C ALA A 231 -7.81 0.25 6.67
N ARG A 232 -8.26 -1.01 6.63
CA ARG A 232 -9.36 -1.48 7.48
C ARG A 232 -8.94 -1.69 8.93
N GLN A 233 -7.76 -2.25 9.17
CA GLN A 233 -7.26 -2.47 10.53
C GLN A 233 -7.04 -1.17 11.30
N GLU A 234 -6.70 -0.10 10.59
CA GLU A 234 -6.58 1.23 11.20
C GLU A 234 -7.90 2.03 11.18
N GLY A 235 -9.04 1.39 10.84
CA GLY A 235 -10.37 2.00 10.89
C GLY A 235 -10.67 3.02 9.78
N LEU A 236 -9.69 3.39 8.94
CA LEU A 236 -9.85 4.47 7.95
C LEU A 236 -10.94 4.16 6.93
N MET A 237 -11.09 2.88 6.57
CA MET A 237 -12.07 2.43 5.59
C MET A 237 -13.52 2.46 6.09
N GLU A 238 -13.78 2.82 7.35
CA GLU A 238 -15.13 3.08 7.88
C GLU A 238 -15.70 4.40 7.35
N ASN A 239 -14.85 5.41 7.14
CA ASN A 239 -15.23 6.65 6.46
C ASN A 239 -15.48 6.34 4.97
N VAL A 240 -16.73 6.52 4.53
CA VAL A 240 -17.17 6.19 3.16
C VAL A 240 -16.47 7.05 2.12
N HIS A 241 -16.29 8.34 2.39
CA HIS A 241 -15.64 9.26 1.47
C HIS A 241 -14.16 8.94 1.31
N PHE A 242 -13.48 8.61 2.41
CA PHE A 242 -12.10 8.16 2.40
C PHE A 242 -11.95 6.86 1.61
N ARG A 243 -12.81 5.88 1.87
CA ARG A 243 -12.77 4.60 1.19
C ARG A 243 -12.89 4.75 -0.33
N GLU A 244 -13.85 5.53 -0.80
CA GLU A 244 -14.04 5.74 -2.25
C GLU A 244 -12.87 6.53 -2.86
N TRP A 245 -12.39 7.57 -2.16
CA TRP A 245 -11.17 8.27 -2.56
C TRP A 245 -9.96 7.34 -2.64
N PHE A 246 -9.75 6.50 -1.64
CA PHE A 246 -8.57 5.66 -1.52
C PHE A 246 -8.56 4.57 -2.59
N ILE A 247 -9.70 3.95 -2.87
CA ILE A 247 -9.86 3.01 -3.99
C ILE A 247 -9.50 3.70 -5.31
N PHE A 248 -10.00 4.92 -5.54
CA PHE A 248 -9.67 5.68 -6.75
C PHE A 248 -8.18 6.06 -6.82
N ALA A 249 -7.60 6.54 -5.73
CA ALA A 249 -6.19 6.92 -5.65
C ALA A 249 -5.27 5.74 -5.94
N ILE A 250 -5.55 4.57 -5.35
CA ILE A 250 -4.80 3.33 -5.63
C ILE A 250 -4.98 2.88 -7.09
N THR A 251 -6.20 2.98 -7.64
CA THR A 251 -6.48 2.66 -9.06
C THR A 251 -5.58 3.48 -10.00
N LEU A 252 -5.41 4.77 -9.72
CA LEU A 252 -4.52 5.64 -10.50
C LEU A 252 -3.04 5.34 -10.27
N ALA A 253 -2.63 5.13 -9.02
CA ALA A 253 -1.24 4.90 -8.67
C ALA A 253 -0.70 3.58 -9.25
N ILE A 254 -1.50 2.49 -9.17
CA ILE A 254 -1.06 1.16 -9.58
C ILE A 254 -0.85 1.05 -11.10
N ARG A 255 -1.57 1.86 -11.89
CA ARG A 255 -1.45 1.91 -13.35
C ARG A 255 -0.02 2.24 -13.82
N VAL A 256 0.75 2.97 -13.02
CA VAL A 256 2.13 3.34 -13.35
C VAL A 256 3.08 2.14 -13.23
N TYR A 257 2.69 1.11 -12.49
CA TYR A 257 3.50 -0.08 -12.25
C TYR A 257 3.10 -1.24 -13.15
N GLU A 258 1.80 -1.49 -13.23
CA GLU A 258 1.24 -2.47 -14.16
C GLU A 258 -0.08 -1.94 -14.73
N TYR A 259 -0.11 -1.79 -16.05
CA TYR A 259 -1.24 -1.22 -16.77
C TYR A 259 -2.52 -2.05 -16.66
N THR A 260 -2.41 -3.38 -16.48
CA THR A 260 -3.58 -4.27 -16.35
C THR A 260 -4.06 -4.45 -14.91
N ALA A 261 -3.39 -3.87 -13.92
CA ALA A 261 -3.80 -3.93 -12.52
C ALA A 261 -5.06 -3.11 -12.12
N PRO A 262 -5.34 -1.91 -12.68
CA PRO A 262 -6.46 -1.08 -12.23
C PRO A 262 -7.85 -1.74 -12.21
N PRO A 263 -8.23 -2.61 -13.18
CA PRO A 263 -9.49 -3.36 -13.11
C PRO A 263 -9.67 -4.22 -11.85
N HIS A 264 -8.58 -4.58 -11.16
CA HIS A 264 -8.62 -5.43 -9.97
C HIS A 264 -8.78 -4.65 -8.65
N THR A 265 -8.64 -3.32 -8.65
CA THR A 265 -8.54 -2.54 -7.42
C THR A 265 -9.77 -2.68 -6.52
N ARG A 266 -11.00 -2.62 -7.07
CA ARG A 266 -12.23 -2.82 -6.27
C ARG A 266 -12.31 -4.22 -5.69
N ALA A 267 -12.03 -5.24 -6.51
CA ALA A 267 -12.03 -6.63 -6.05
C ALA A 267 -11.00 -6.87 -4.93
N CYS A 268 -9.85 -6.17 -4.95
CA CYS A 268 -8.87 -6.21 -3.86
C CYS A 268 -9.40 -5.55 -2.58
N ALA A 269 -10.12 -4.44 -2.69
CA ALA A 269 -10.75 -3.79 -1.55
C ALA A 269 -11.88 -4.64 -0.94
N ASP A 270 -12.64 -5.36 -1.77
CA ASP A 270 -13.67 -6.30 -1.34
C ASP A 270 -13.07 -7.58 -0.75
N TRP A 271 -11.93 -8.03 -1.28
CA TRP A 271 -11.17 -9.16 -0.74
C TRP A 271 -10.78 -8.90 0.72
N SER A 272 -10.30 -7.69 1.04
CA SER A 272 -9.87 -7.35 2.40
C SER A 272 -11.01 -7.19 3.42
N LEU A 273 -12.26 -7.13 2.96
CA LEU A 273 -13.44 -7.07 3.83
C LEU A 273 -13.73 -8.43 4.49
N LYS A 274 -13.38 -9.53 3.83
CA LYS A 274 -13.75 -10.89 4.25
C LYS A 274 -12.69 -11.45 5.19
N GLN A 275 -13.02 -11.63 6.46
CA GLN A 275 -12.09 -12.22 7.44
C GLN A 275 -11.61 -13.63 7.05
N GLU A 276 -12.46 -14.38 6.35
CA GLU A 276 -12.10 -15.68 5.80
C GLU A 276 -10.89 -15.61 4.86
N ASN A 277 -10.82 -14.59 4.01
CA ASN A 277 -9.68 -14.40 3.11
C ASN A 277 -8.38 -14.13 3.88
N ILE A 278 -8.46 -13.32 4.95
CA ILE A 278 -7.32 -13.02 5.82
C ILE A 278 -6.85 -14.27 6.55
N ARG A 279 -7.79 -15.05 7.09
CA ARG A 279 -7.53 -16.32 7.77
C ARG A 279 -6.84 -17.30 6.83
N LEU A 280 -7.35 -17.47 5.62
CA LEU A 280 -6.75 -18.34 4.60
C LEU A 280 -5.35 -17.86 4.20
N TYR A 281 -5.17 -16.56 3.98
CA TYR A 281 -3.85 -15.97 3.70
C TYR A 281 -2.82 -16.29 4.79
N GLN A 282 -3.21 -16.16 6.07
CA GLN A 282 -2.36 -16.49 7.22
C GLN A 282 -2.08 -18.00 7.32
N GLN A 283 -3.10 -18.85 7.13
CA GLN A 283 -2.95 -20.31 7.15
C GLN A 283 -2.06 -20.83 6.01
N ASN A 284 -2.07 -20.16 4.87
CA ASN A 284 -1.18 -20.44 3.75
C ASN A 284 0.24 -19.87 3.95
N GLY A 285 0.60 -19.53 5.19
CA GLY A 285 1.90 -19.00 5.55
C GLY A 285 2.21 -17.69 4.84
N TYR A 286 1.25 -16.77 4.82
CA TYR A 286 1.36 -15.45 4.18
C TYR A 286 1.63 -15.54 2.67
N SER A 287 0.79 -16.33 2.01
CA SER A 287 0.75 -16.43 0.55
C SER A 287 -0.69 -16.47 0.03
N MET A 288 -0.89 -16.11 -1.23
CA MET A 288 -2.21 -16.05 -1.89
C MET A 288 -2.27 -17.01 -3.09
N PRO A 289 -2.49 -18.33 -2.85
CA PRO A 289 -2.53 -19.34 -3.94
C PRO A 289 -3.62 -19.09 -4.98
N ASP A 290 -4.70 -18.37 -4.59
CA ASP A 290 -5.77 -17.97 -5.50
C ASP A 290 -5.31 -16.97 -6.58
N LEU A 291 -4.05 -16.54 -6.55
CA LEU A 291 -3.43 -15.67 -7.53
C LEU A 291 -2.45 -16.40 -8.45
N ASP A 292 -2.29 -17.72 -8.31
CA ASP A 292 -1.33 -18.49 -9.13
C ASP A 292 -1.74 -18.55 -10.61
N GLN A 293 -3.01 -18.30 -10.95
CA GLN A 293 -3.42 -18.11 -12.35
C GLN A 293 -2.87 -16.82 -12.99
N PHE A 294 -2.41 -15.85 -12.20
CA PHE A 294 -1.70 -14.69 -12.73
C PHE A 294 -0.27 -15.11 -13.06
N GLN A 295 -0.11 -15.72 -14.23
CA GLN A 295 1.21 -16.04 -14.75
C GLN A 295 1.99 -14.76 -14.97
N ASN A 296 3.28 -14.79 -14.61
CA ASN A 296 4.23 -13.75 -14.98
C ASN A 296 4.31 -13.75 -16.52
N ARG A 297 3.63 -12.81 -17.16
CA ARG A 297 3.78 -12.57 -18.59
C ARG A 297 5.16 -11.95 -18.79
N ARG A 298 6.12 -12.78 -19.20
CA ARG A 298 7.44 -12.33 -19.67
C ARG A 298 7.29 -11.58 -20.99
#